data_AF-A0AAW9Z057-F1
#
_entry.id   AF-A0AAW9Z057-F1
#
_cell.length_a   1.000
_cell.length_b   1.000
_cell.length_c   1.000
_cell.angle_alpha   90.00
_cell.angle_beta   90.00
_cell.angle_gamma   90.00
#
_symmetry.space_group_name_H-M   'P 1'
#
loop_
_entity.id
_entity.type
_entity.pdbx_description
1 polymer ?
#
loop_
_entity_poly.entity_id
_entity_poly.type
_entity_poly.pdbx_seq_one_letter_code
_entity_poly.pdbx_strand_id
1 'polypeptide(L)'
;MIKQAELKLFQFCDSQFPTGAFSHSYGLETYIQRNDVDDAASFQNWLEVFLTEQLTYTDGLAMRMTYEAVENHDIAEMKRIDQLLFVQNIPRETRVGTKQMGKRMAHLAHTLYDDQWLNWYFKEVSAYRLHGHPAVVFTLLGHHLGIAL
;
A
#
# COMPACT_ATOMS: atom_id res chain seq x y z
N MET A 1 19.01 -18.46 4.74
CA MET A 1 17.89 -19.21 4.14
C MET A 1 16.63 -18.37 4.35
N ILE A 2 15.92 -18.01 3.29
CA ILE A 2 14.71 -17.16 3.37
C ILE A 2 13.63 -17.96 4.13
N LYS A 3 12.97 -17.33 5.10
CA LYS A 3 11.92 -17.95 5.89
C LYS A 3 10.63 -18.04 5.08
N GLN A 4 9.80 -19.04 5.36
CA GLN A 4 8.53 -19.23 4.66
C GLN A 4 7.58 -18.02 4.78
N ALA A 5 7.61 -17.31 5.92
CA ALA A 5 6.85 -16.08 6.13
C ALA A 5 7.27 -14.97 5.14
N GLU A 6 8.58 -14.77 4.94
CA GLU A 6 9.12 -13.78 4.01
C GLU A 6 8.71 -14.08 2.56
N LEU A 7 8.73 -15.36 2.15
CA LEU A 7 8.27 -15.78 0.82
C LEU A 7 6.78 -15.48 0.60
N LYS A 8 5.94 -15.68 1.61
CA LYS A 8 4.50 -15.37 1.55
C LYS A 8 4.27 -13.86 1.40
N LEU A 9 5.04 -13.03 2.11
CA LEU A 9 4.95 -11.58 1.97
C LEU A 9 5.45 -11.13 0.58
N PHE A 10 6.56 -11.69 0.09
CA PHE A 10 7.10 -11.38 -1.25
C PHE A 10 6.15 -11.77 -2.39
N GLN A 11 5.26 -12.74 -2.20
CA GLN A 11 4.23 -13.05 -3.19
C GLN A 11 3.33 -11.83 -3.47
N PHE A 12 3.09 -10.96 -2.47
CA PHE A 12 2.33 -9.72 -2.64
C PHE A 12 3.13 -8.60 -3.32
N CYS A 13 4.46 -8.75 -3.43
CA CYS A 13 5.34 -7.87 -4.18
C CYS A 13 5.53 -8.33 -5.64
N ASP A 14 4.99 -9.50 -6.01
CA ASP A 14 5.11 -10.01 -7.38
C ASP A 14 4.30 -9.14 -8.35
N SER A 15 4.93 -8.73 -9.44
CA SER A 15 4.30 -8.00 -10.54
C SER A 15 3.08 -8.70 -11.15
N GLN A 16 2.98 -10.02 -11.05
CA GLN A 16 1.85 -10.82 -11.51
C GLN A 16 0.72 -10.93 -10.47
N PHE A 17 0.94 -10.45 -9.25
CA PHE A 17 -0.07 -10.51 -8.20
C PHE A 17 -1.28 -9.62 -8.59
N PRO A 18 -2.53 -10.12 -8.53
CA PRO A 18 -3.68 -9.52 -9.22
C PRO A 18 -4.29 -8.31 -8.47
N THR A 19 -3.45 -7.33 -8.15
CA THR A 19 -3.84 -6.07 -7.49
C THR A 19 -4.15 -4.97 -8.49
N GLY A 20 -3.62 -5.07 -9.71
CA GLY A 20 -3.74 -4.04 -10.75
C GLY A 20 -2.66 -2.95 -10.67
N ALA A 21 -1.60 -3.16 -9.88
CA ALA A 21 -0.51 -2.20 -9.72
C ALA A 21 0.14 -1.75 -11.03
N PHE A 22 0.23 -2.66 -12.02
CA PHE A 22 0.82 -2.39 -13.33
C PHE A 22 0.16 -1.24 -14.11
N SER A 23 -1.10 -0.90 -13.81
CA SER A 23 -1.85 0.16 -14.50
C SER A 23 -1.61 1.56 -13.94
N HIS A 24 -0.71 1.74 -12.97
CA HIS A 24 -0.52 3.02 -12.28
C HIS A 24 0.93 3.50 -12.35
N SER A 25 1.15 4.63 -13.02
CA SER A 25 2.49 5.23 -13.23
C SER A 25 2.90 6.22 -12.12
N TYR A 26 2.01 6.53 -11.17
CA TYR A 26 2.25 7.50 -10.09
C TYR A 26 2.80 8.86 -10.57
N GLY A 27 2.36 9.31 -11.75
CA GLY A 27 2.76 10.59 -12.33
C GLY A 27 3.99 10.52 -13.24
N LEU A 28 4.74 9.42 -13.27
CA LEU A 28 5.92 9.24 -14.14
C LEU A 28 5.60 9.52 -15.62
N GLU A 29 4.44 9.09 -16.08
CA GLU A 29 4.00 9.30 -17.46
C GLU A 29 3.97 10.79 -17.85
N THR A 30 3.59 11.67 -16.92
CA THR A 30 3.59 13.12 -17.15
C THR A 30 5.01 13.67 -17.33
N TYR A 31 5.97 13.19 -16.54
CA TYR A 31 7.39 13.59 -16.66
C TYR A 31 7.98 13.12 -17.99
N ILE A 32 7.64 11.91 -18.44
CA ILE A 32 8.06 11.40 -19.75
C ILE A 32 7.45 12.24 -20.88
N GLN A 33 6.14 12.53 -20.83
CA GLN A 33 5.47 13.33 -21.86
C GLN A 33 6.01 14.77 -21.97
N ARG A 34 6.58 15.30 -20.89
CA ARG A 34 7.22 16.63 -20.86
C ARG A 34 8.70 16.60 -21.27
N ASN A 35 9.28 15.42 -21.48
CA ASN A 35 10.72 15.20 -21.64
C ASN A 35 11.55 15.63 -20.41
N ASP A 36 10.95 15.64 -19.21
CA ASP A 36 11.68 15.82 -17.95
C ASP A 36 12.41 14.52 -17.56
N VAL A 37 11.91 13.37 -18.04
CA VAL A 37 12.52 12.04 -17.92
C VAL A 37 12.60 11.42 -19.31
N ASP A 38 13.80 11.35 -19.86
CA ASP A 38 14.06 10.87 -21.23
C ASP A 38 15.23 9.86 -21.33
N ASP A 39 15.95 9.64 -20.23
CA ASP A 39 17.08 8.72 -20.14
C ASP A 39 17.18 8.06 -18.75
N ALA A 40 18.18 7.20 -18.58
CA ALA A 40 18.38 6.48 -17.32
C ALA A 40 18.74 7.41 -16.15
N ALA A 41 19.48 8.51 -16.42
CA ALA A 41 19.94 9.42 -15.38
C ALA A 41 18.79 10.30 -14.86
N SER A 42 17.99 10.85 -15.75
CA SER A 42 16.77 11.60 -15.42
C SER A 42 15.72 10.72 -14.73
N PHE A 43 15.57 9.46 -15.15
CA PHE A 43 14.72 8.49 -14.44
C PHE A 43 15.22 8.21 -13.02
N GLN A 44 16.53 8.01 -12.84
CA GLN A 44 17.10 7.81 -11.52
C GLN A 44 16.80 9.00 -10.59
N ASN A 45 16.99 10.23 -11.07
CA ASN A 45 16.66 11.43 -10.29
C ASN A 45 15.18 11.48 -9.89
N TRP A 46 14.27 11.17 -10.82
CA TRP A 46 12.84 11.09 -10.53
C TRP A 46 12.53 10.01 -9.48
N LEU A 47 13.14 8.82 -9.62
CA LEU A 47 12.93 7.71 -8.71
C LEU A 47 13.43 8.03 -7.30
N GLU A 48 14.60 8.65 -7.17
CA GLU A 48 15.13 9.06 -5.87
C GLU A 48 14.15 10.01 -5.16
N VAL A 49 13.64 11.03 -5.84
CA VAL A 49 12.63 11.95 -5.29
C VAL A 49 11.34 11.21 -4.93
N PHE A 50 10.85 10.31 -5.79
CA PHE A 50 9.67 9.51 -5.48
C PHE A 50 9.85 8.67 -4.20
N LEU A 51 11.02 8.04 -4.05
CA LEU A 51 11.35 7.20 -2.90
C LEU A 51 11.49 8.01 -1.61
N THR A 52 12.24 9.12 -1.63
CA THR A 52 12.53 9.91 -0.42
C THR A 52 11.36 10.79 0.00
N GLU A 53 10.57 11.30 -0.95
CA GLU A 53 9.48 12.22 -0.65
C GLU A 53 8.14 11.49 -0.56
N GLN A 54 7.68 10.90 -1.66
CA GLN A 54 6.30 10.39 -1.72
C GLN A 54 6.17 9.05 -1.00
N LEU A 55 7.00 8.07 -1.34
CA LEU A 55 6.88 6.71 -0.81
C LEU A 55 7.17 6.68 0.69
N THR A 56 8.27 7.32 1.12
CA THR A 56 8.71 7.27 2.52
C THR A 56 7.71 7.97 3.46
N TYR A 57 7.28 9.20 3.15
CA TYR A 57 6.42 9.98 4.03
C TYR A 57 4.92 9.67 3.90
N THR A 58 4.52 8.89 2.88
CA THR A 58 3.15 8.41 2.73
C THR A 58 3.04 6.94 3.12
N ASP A 59 3.42 6.04 2.22
CA ASP A 59 3.22 4.60 2.38
C ASP A 59 4.11 4.05 3.51
N GLY A 60 5.39 4.38 3.52
CA GLY A 60 6.34 3.91 4.55
C GLY A 60 5.95 4.35 5.95
N LEU A 61 5.63 5.63 6.14
CA LEU A 61 5.15 6.16 7.41
C LEU A 61 3.83 5.51 7.83
N ALA A 62 2.87 5.37 6.91
CA ALA A 62 1.60 4.73 7.22
C ALA A 62 1.76 3.25 7.56
N MET A 63 2.70 2.54 6.94
CA MET A 63 3.02 1.15 7.28
C MET A 63 3.49 1.05 8.73
N ARG A 64 4.42 1.92 9.16
CA ARG A 64 4.87 1.98 10.55
C ARG A 64 3.74 2.27 11.53
N MET A 65 2.97 3.33 11.26
CA MET A 65 1.86 3.72 12.14
C MET A 65 0.76 2.64 12.21
N THR A 66 0.49 1.97 11.10
CA THR A 66 -0.48 0.85 11.07
C THR A 66 0.02 -0.31 11.92
N TYR A 67 1.30 -0.66 11.83
CA TYR A 67 1.90 -1.73 12.63
C TYR A 67 1.78 -1.41 14.13
N GLU A 68 2.13 -0.19 14.53
CA GLU A 68 2.02 0.28 15.91
C GLU A 68 0.56 0.31 16.39
N ALA A 69 -0.39 0.71 15.53
CA ALA A 69 -1.82 0.71 15.87
C ALA A 69 -2.36 -0.71 16.05
N VAL A 70 -1.88 -1.68 15.28
CA VAL A 70 -2.24 -3.10 15.42
C VAL A 70 -1.75 -3.67 16.75
N GLU A 71 -0.48 -3.43 17.10
CA GLU A 71 0.12 -3.89 18.38
C GLU A 71 -0.64 -3.32 19.59
N ASN A 72 -1.12 -2.08 19.49
CA ASN A 72 -1.88 -1.42 20.55
C ASN A 72 -3.40 -1.69 20.50
N HIS A 73 -3.88 -2.50 19.55
CA HIS A 73 -5.30 -2.72 19.27
C HIS A 73 -6.10 -1.41 19.06
N ASP A 74 -5.45 -0.38 18.52
CA ASP A 74 -6.03 0.96 18.32
C ASP A 74 -6.75 1.05 16.96
N ILE A 75 -8.02 0.66 16.98
CA ILE A 75 -8.92 0.74 15.82
C ILE A 75 -9.14 2.18 15.38
N ALA A 76 -9.15 3.15 16.30
CA ALA A 76 -9.39 4.54 15.96
C ALA A 76 -8.23 5.09 15.12
N GLU A 77 -7.00 4.75 15.50
CA GLU A 77 -5.80 5.13 14.77
C GLU A 77 -5.74 4.47 13.39
N MET A 78 -6.05 3.17 13.26
CA MET A 78 -6.13 2.52 11.95
C MET A 78 -7.13 3.19 11.00
N LYS A 79 -8.31 3.59 11.52
CA LYS A 79 -9.31 4.33 10.73
C LYS A 79 -8.80 5.72 10.34
N ARG A 80 -8.08 6.39 11.23
CA ARG A 80 -7.48 7.71 10.97
C ARG A 80 -6.42 7.64 9.87
N ILE A 81 -5.56 6.63 9.91
CA ILE A 81 -4.51 6.40 8.89
C ILE A 81 -5.14 6.18 7.52
N ASP A 82 -6.11 5.26 7.40
CA ASP A 82 -6.81 5.00 6.13
C ASP A 82 -7.47 6.27 5.56
N GLN A 83 -8.14 7.04 6.42
CA GLN A 83 -8.75 8.30 6.02
C GLN A 83 -7.70 9.32 5.54
N LEU A 84 -6.58 9.46 6.25
CA LEU A 84 -5.50 10.38 5.89
C LEU A 84 -4.88 10.03 4.53
N LEU A 85 -4.53 8.76 4.32
CA LEU A 85 -4.00 8.26 3.06
C LEU A 85 -4.93 8.60 1.89
N PHE A 86 -6.25 8.51 2.10
CA PHE A 86 -7.22 8.86 1.07
C PHE A 86 -7.31 10.37 0.83
N VAL A 87 -7.44 11.19 1.88
CA VAL A 87 -7.67 12.65 1.70
C VAL A 87 -6.42 13.43 1.32
N GLN A 88 -5.24 12.98 1.74
CA GLN A 88 -3.96 13.62 1.41
C GLN A 88 -3.45 13.25 0.02
N ASN A 89 -3.97 12.18 -0.58
CA ASN A 89 -3.70 11.85 -1.97
C ASN A 89 -4.53 12.76 -2.89
N ILE A 90 -4.03 13.97 -3.15
CA ILE A 90 -4.75 15.03 -3.89
C ILE A 90 -5.09 14.61 -5.34
N PRO A 91 -4.16 14.04 -6.13
CA PRO A 91 -4.44 13.66 -7.51
C PRO A 91 -5.52 12.58 -7.59
N ARG A 92 -6.58 12.85 -8.35
CA ARG A 92 -7.73 11.94 -8.48
C ARG A 92 -7.31 10.56 -8.99
N GLU A 93 -6.45 10.51 -10.00
CA GLU A 93 -6.03 9.25 -10.64
C GLU A 93 -5.29 8.36 -9.64
N THR A 94 -4.28 8.90 -8.95
CA THR A 94 -3.54 8.18 -7.92
C THR A 94 -4.46 7.74 -6.78
N ARG A 95 -5.33 8.62 -6.26
CA ARG A 95 -6.26 8.30 -5.18
C ARG A 95 -7.25 7.20 -5.54
N VAL A 96 -7.77 7.19 -6.78
CA VAL A 96 -8.67 6.13 -7.25
C VAL A 96 -7.90 4.83 -7.46
N GLY A 97 -6.70 4.90 -8.05
CA GLY A 97 -5.84 3.75 -8.30
C GLY A 97 -5.45 3.03 -7.01
N THR A 98 -4.90 3.76 -6.03
CA THR A 98 -4.51 3.19 -4.74
C THR A 98 -5.70 2.60 -4.01
N LYS A 99 -6.86 3.26 -4.02
CA LYS A 99 -8.10 2.73 -3.45
C LYS A 99 -8.53 1.40 -4.07
N GLN A 100 -8.50 1.31 -5.40
CA GLN A 100 -8.86 0.07 -6.11
C GLN A 100 -7.85 -1.04 -5.82
N MET A 101 -6.56 -0.71 -5.81
CA MET A 101 -5.48 -1.64 -5.50
C MET A 101 -5.60 -2.17 -4.07
N GLY A 102 -5.83 -1.30 -3.09
CA GLY A 102 -6.03 -1.67 -1.68
C GLY A 102 -7.25 -2.56 -1.48
N LYS A 103 -8.37 -2.27 -2.16
CA LYS A 103 -9.58 -3.12 -2.15
C LYS A 103 -9.31 -4.54 -2.65
N ARG A 104 -8.62 -4.67 -3.79
CA ARG A 104 -8.28 -5.97 -4.36
C ARG A 104 -7.29 -6.72 -3.48
N MET A 105 -6.29 -6.03 -2.96
CA MET A 105 -5.30 -6.61 -2.05
C MET A 105 -5.96 -7.11 -0.75
N ALA A 106 -6.87 -6.34 -0.15
CA ALA A 106 -7.61 -6.75 1.05
C ALA A 106 -8.46 -7.99 0.81
N HIS A 107 -9.15 -8.06 -0.34
CA HIS A 107 -9.93 -9.24 -0.72
C HIS A 107 -9.04 -10.49 -0.84
N LEU A 108 -7.89 -10.37 -1.53
CA LEU A 108 -6.94 -11.49 -1.68
C LEU A 108 -6.36 -11.91 -0.33
N ALA A 109 -5.90 -10.96 0.49
CA ALA A 109 -5.31 -11.23 1.79
C ALA A 109 -6.30 -11.95 2.73
N HIS A 110 -7.54 -11.46 2.83
CA HIS A 110 -8.60 -12.11 3.61
C HIS A 110 -8.99 -13.50 3.07
N THR A 111 -8.90 -13.71 1.75
CA THR A 111 -9.20 -15.01 1.15
C THR A 111 -8.10 -16.05 1.44
N LEU A 112 -6.85 -15.59 1.50
CA LEU A 112 -5.68 -16.46 1.66
C LEU A 112 -5.31 -16.72 3.12
N TYR A 113 -5.62 -15.79 4.02
CA TYR A 113 -5.22 -15.84 5.42
C TYR A 113 -6.40 -15.52 6.33
N ASP A 114 -6.61 -16.36 7.34
CA ASP A 114 -7.60 -16.11 8.38
C ASP A 114 -6.94 -15.31 9.52
N ASP A 115 -7.20 -14.00 9.55
CA ASP A 115 -6.62 -13.07 10.51
C ASP A 115 -7.64 -12.03 10.94
N GLN A 116 -7.69 -11.71 12.23
CA GLN A 116 -8.69 -10.79 12.76
C GLN A 116 -8.64 -9.41 12.09
N TRP A 117 -7.45 -8.89 11.78
CA TRP A 117 -7.27 -7.55 11.25
C TRP A 117 -7.47 -7.51 9.74
N LEU A 118 -6.99 -8.51 9.00
CA LEU A 118 -7.30 -8.66 7.57
C LEU A 118 -8.81 -8.80 7.34
N ASN A 119 -9.47 -9.65 8.13
CA ASN A 119 -10.91 -9.89 8.05
C ASN A 119 -11.70 -8.62 8.40
N TRP A 120 -11.30 -7.91 9.47
CA TRP A 120 -11.91 -6.65 9.86
C TRP A 120 -11.74 -5.57 8.79
N TYR A 121 -10.52 -5.36 8.29
CA TYR A 121 -10.22 -4.31 7.33
C TYR A 121 -10.98 -4.55 6.01
N PHE A 122 -10.99 -5.80 5.52
CA PHE A 122 -11.78 -6.17 4.34
C PHE A 122 -13.28 -5.88 4.54
N LYS A 123 -13.84 -6.20 5.71
CA LYS A 123 -15.25 -5.92 6.03
C LYS A 123 -15.56 -4.42 6.05
N GLU A 124 -14.70 -3.60 6.66
CA GLU A 124 -14.89 -2.15 6.72
C GLU A 124 -14.79 -1.49 5.33
N VAL A 125 -13.82 -1.93 4.52
CA VAL A 125 -13.63 -1.46 3.14
C VAL A 125 -14.79 -1.87 2.23
N SER A 126 -15.29 -3.11 2.39
CA SER A 126 -16.45 -3.62 1.63
C SER A 126 -17.74 -2.90 2.01
N ALA A 127 -17.87 -2.48 3.26
CA ALA A 127 -18.99 -1.70 3.75
C ALA A 127 -18.84 -0.18 3.54
N TYR A 128 -17.83 0.26 2.77
CA TYR A 128 -17.54 1.66 2.47
C TYR A 128 -17.29 2.55 3.70
N ARG A 129 -16.91 1.96 4.83
CA ARG A 129 -16.52 2.71 6.06
C ARG A 129 -15.05 3.10 6.04
N LEU A 130 -14.23 2.33 5.33
CA LEU A 130 -12.85 2.65 5.01
C LEU A 130 -12.66 2.71 3.49
N HIS A 131 -11.63 3.43 3.05
CA HIS A 131 -11.33 3.57 1.63
C HIS A 131 -10.58 2.35 1.10
N GLY A 132 -9.60 1.86 1.84
CA GLY A 132 -8.68 0.82 1.41
C GLY A 132 -7.37 1.40 0.88
N HIS A 133 -6.24 0.95 1.42
CA HIS A 133 -4.91 1.30 0.92
C HIS A 133 -3.95 0.09 0.93
N PRO A 134 -3.16 -0.12 -0.13
CA PRO A 134 -2.20 -1.23 -0.23
C PRO A 134 -1.21 -1.27 0.94
N ALA A 135 -0.66 -0.10 1.32
CA ALA A 135 0.26 0.01 2.46
C ALA A 135 -0.33 -0.57 3.76
N VAL A 136 -1.60 -0.26 4.06
CA VAL A 136 -2.29 -0.79 5.25
C VAL A 136 -2.42 -2.31 5.15
N VAL A 137 -2.94 -2.83 4.03
CA VAL A 137 -3.13 -4.28 3.85
C VAL A 137 -1.81 -5.04 3.92
N PHE A 138 -0.76 -4.51 3.29
CA PHE A 138 0.57 -5.12 3.28
C PHE A 138 1.15 -5.18 4.69
N THR A 139 0.99 -4.12 5.49
CA THR A 139 1.37 -4.13 6.90
C THR A 139 0.59 -5.14 7.73
N LEU A 140 -0.74 -5.20 7.59
CA LEU A 140 -1.57 -6.18 8.30
C LEU A 140 -1.13 -7.61 7.97
N LEU A 141 -0.82 -7.88 6.71
CA LEU A 141 -0.29 -9.18 6.28
C LEU A 141 1.08 -9.47 6.88
N GLY A 142 2.01 -8.51 6.83
CA GLY A 142 3.35 -8.65 7.44
C GLY A 142 3.27 -8.95 8.94
N HIS A 143 2.40 -8.24 9.65
CA HIS A 143 2.10 -8.45 11.06
C HIS A 143 1.58 -9.87 11.33
N HIS A 144 0.54 -10.30 10.59
CA HIS A 144 -0.01 -11.65 10.69
C HIS A 144 1.06 -12.74 10.47
N LEU A 145 1.98 -12.52 9.53
CA LEU A 145 3.07 -13.45 9.22
C LEU A 145 4.22 -13.42 10.24
N GLY A 146 4.14 -12.57 11.28
CA GLY A 146 5.18 -12.43 12.30
C GLY A 146 6.47 -11.78 11.79
N ILE A 147 6.36 -10.94 10.75
CA ILE A 147 7.49 -10.19 10.20
C ILE A 147 7.58 -8.88 10.96
N ALA A 148 8.75 -8.65 11.58
CA ALA A 148 9.03 -7.39 12.26
C ALA A 148 9.01 -6.22 11.28
N LEU A 149 8.64 -5.05 11.78
CA LEU A 149 8.67 -3.79 11.03
C LEU A 149 10.08 -3.44 10.55
#